data_AF-A0A7C1NQ88-F1
#
_entry.id   AF-A0A7C1NQ88-F1
#
_cell.length_a   1.000
_cell.length_b   1.000
_cell.length_c   1.000
_cell.angle_alpha   90.00
_cell.angle_beta   90.00
_cell.angle_gamma   90.00
#
_symmetry.space_group_name_H-M   'P 1'
#
loop_
_entity.id
_entity.type
_entity.pdbx_description
1 polymer ?
#
loop_
_entity_poly.entity_id
_entity_poly.type
_entity_poly.pdbx_seq_one_letter_code
_entity_poly.pdbx_strand_id
1 'polypeptide(L)'
;MALDLRRAHLVSARRGKDGGYFLTREPNRISVIEVIEAAEGPLRIVTCQGGECVSSPKCTTHDFWLVLQKHIHKTLREITLADLVKQSPHKLLPLSVKNEGKNS
;
A
#
# COMPACT_ATOMS: atom_id res chain seq x y z
N MET A 1 -7.66 7.04 3.03
CA MET A 1 -7.31 5.88 2.19
C MET A 1 -7.58 6.10 0.70
N ALA A 2 -8.84 6.18 0.22
CA ALA A 2 -9.09 6.31 -1.23
C ALA A 2 -8.52 7.60 -1.86
N LEU A 3 -8.49 8.71 -1.10
CA LEU A 3 -7.89 9.97 -1.54
C LEU A 3 -6.36 9.87 -1.67
N ASP A 4 -5.72 9.12 -0.76
CA ASP A 4 -4.27 8.98 -0.71
C ASP A 4 -3.77 8.10 -1.87
N LEU A 5 -4.48 7.00 -2.15
CA LEU A 5 -4.29 6.21 -3.36
C LEU A 5 -4.48 7.01 -4.65
N ARG A 6 -5.42 7.98 -4.66
CA ARG A 6 -5.62 8.87 -5.81
C ARG A 6 -4.46 9.84 -5.98
N ARG A 7 -3.95 10.42 -4.88
CA ARG A 7 -2.77 11.30 -4.88
C ARG A 7 -1.52 10.56 -5.33
N ALA A 8 -1.39 9.29 -4.96
CA ALA A 8 -0.32 8.40 -5.42
C ALA A 8 -0.52 7.87 -6.85
N HIS A 9 -1.57 8.31 -7.56
CA HIS A 9 -1.87 7.90 -8.93
C HIS A 9 -2.05 6.37 -9.07
N LEU A 10 -2.51 5.68 -8.03
CA LEU A 10 -2.84 4.26 -8.06
C LEU A 10 -4.29 4.01 -8.43
N VAL A 11 -5.17 4.95 -8.08
CA VAL A 11 -6.59 4.94 -8.46
C VAL A 11 -7.02 6.25 -9.09
N SER A 12 -7.98 6.19 -10.01
CA SER A 12 -8.65 7.35 -10.58
C SER A 12 -10.14 7.28 -10.29
N ALA A 13 -10.77 8.43 -10.07
CA ALA A 13 -12.19 8.53 -9.82
C ALA A 13 -12.92 8.93 -11.10
N ARG A 14 -13.93 8.16 -11.49
CA ARG A 14 -14.87 8.52 -12.56
C ARG A 14 -16.22 8.89 -11.95
N ARG A 15 -16.79 10.02 -12.38
CA ARG A 15 -18.15 10.44 -11.99
C ARG A 15 -19.20 9.81 -12.92
N GLY A 16 -20.43 9.69 -12.43
CA GLY A 16 -21.59 9.19 -13.18
C GLY A 16 -22.26 8.00 -12.50
N LYS A 17 -23.36 7.50 -13.11
CA LYS A 17 -24.14 6.35 -12.61
C LYS A 17 -23.30 5.07 -12.44
N ASP A 18 -22.31 4.89 -13.33
CA ASP A 18 -21.31 3.81 -13.32
C ASP A 18 -19.94 4.34 -12.87
N GLY A 19 -19.97 5.34 -11.99
CA GLY A 19 -18.81 5.97 -11.38
C GLY A 19 -18.18 5.09 -10.31
N GLY A 20 -17.00 5.48 -9.86
CA GLY A 20 -16.23 4.72 -8.88
C GLY A 20 -14.74 4.95 -9.02
N TYR A 21 -13.98 4.11 -8.33
CA TYR A 21 -12.52 4.11 -8.41
C TYR A 21 -12.05 2.98 -9.29
N PHE A 22 -11.10 3.30 -10.16
CA PHE A 22 -10.48 2.37 -11.08
C PHE A 22 -8.98 2.42 -10.89
N LEU A 23 -8.31 1.28 -11.03
CA LEU A 23 -6.84 1.27 -11.07
C LEU A 23 -6.37 2.09 -12.27
N THR A 24 -5.32 2.89 -12.08
CA THR A 24 -4.71 3.69 -13.15
C THR A 24 -3.84 2.84 -14.09
N ARG A 25 -3.50 1.62 -13.68
CA ARG A 25 -2.64 0.66 -14.39
C ARG A 25 -2.99 -0.77 -13.98
N GLU A 26 -2.49 -1.73 -14.76
CA GLU A 26 -2.75 -3.16 -14.53
C GLU A 26 -2.35 -3.62 -13.12
N PRO A 27 -3.14 -4.51 -12.46
CA PRO A 27 -2.85 -4.97 -11.10
C PRO A 27 -1.50 -5.66 -10.93
N ASN A 28 -0.97 -6.27 -12.00
CA ASN A 28 0.35 -6.91 -12.04
C ASN A 28 1.52 -5.91 -12.11
N ARG A 29 1.24 -4.61 -12.24
CA ARG A 29 2.24 -3.56 -12.17
C ARG A 29 2.24 -2.88 -10.80
N ILE A 30 1.16 -2.99 -10.04
CA ILE A 30 1.00 -2.32 -8.74
C ILE A 30 1.55 -3.21 -7.65
N SER A 31 2.70 -2.82 -7.09
CA SER A 31 3.29 -3.53 -5.96
C SER A 31 2.56 -3.21 -4.66
N VAL A 32 2.64 -4.13 -3.69
CA VAL A 32 2.02 -3.94 -2.37
C VAL A 32 2.67 -2.78 -1.63
N ILE A 33 3.98 -2.59 -1.77
CA ILE A 33 4.68 -1.47 -1.13
C ILE A 33 4.14 -0.11 -1.60
N GLU A 34 3.80 0.04 -2.89
CA GLU A 34 3.22 1.29 -3.39
C GLU A 34 1.87 1.59 -2.75
N VAL A 35 1.05 0.57 -2.49
CA VAL A 35 -0.26 0.74 -1.83
C VAL A 35 -0.09 1.13 -0.37
N ILE A 36 0.82 0.46 0.35
CA ILE A 36 1.14 0.78 1.75
C ILE A 36 1.68 2.21 1.85
N GLU A 37 2.66 2.56 1.01
CA GLU A 37 3.28 3.88 1.05
C GLU A 37 2.32 5.00 0.65
N ALA A 38 1.40 4.72 -0.27
CA ALA A 38 0.34 5.66 -0.61
C ALA A 38 -0.64 5.87 0.57
N ALA A 39 -0.95 4.85 1.36
CA ALA A 39 -1.93 4.93 2.44
C ALA A 39 -1.36 5.48 3.75
N GLU A 40 -0.13 5.10 4.10
CA GLU A 40 0.48 5.35 5.42
C GLU A 40 1.70 6.27 5.34
N GLY A 41 2.19 6.58 4.14
CA GLY A 41 3.45 7.28 3.92
C GLY A 41 4.65 6.34 3.83
N PRO A 42 5.88 6.87 3.71
CA PRO A 42 7.08 6.07 3.44
C PRO A 42 7.27 4.93 4.45
N LEU A 43 7.45 3.70 3.96
CA LEU A 43 7.57 2.53 4.82
C LEU A 43 8.91 2.56 5.57
N ARG A 44 8.87 2.90 6.86
CA ARG A 44 10.05 2.89 7.75
C ARG A 44 9.83 1.88 8.85
N ILE A 45 10.59 0.78 8.79
CA ILE A 45 10.51 -0.31 9.77
C ILE A 45 11.40 0.01 10.96
N VAL A 46 12.49 0.73 10.72
CA VAL A 46 13.29 1.35 11.75
C VAL A 46 13.37 2.86 11.57
N THR A 47 13.21 3.57 12.68
CA THR A 47 13.25 5.03 12.76
C THR A 47 14.66 5.56 13.06
N CYS A 48 15.59 4.69 13.49
CA CYS A 48 16.96 5.08 13.81
C CYS A 48 17.77 5.36 12.53
N GLN A 49 18.18 6.62 12.35
CA GLN A 49 19.03 7.04 11.23
C GLN A 49 20.49 6.78 11.61
N GLY A 50 21.04 5.67 11.12
CA GLY A 50 22.47 5.33 11.07
C GLY A 50 23.43 6.10 11.99
N GLY A 51 23.32 5.94 13.32
CA GLY A 51 24.28 6.48 14.29
C GLY A 51 23.67 7.01 15.58
N GLU A 52 22.46 7.56 15.52
CA GLU A 52 21.80 8.14 16.71
C GLU A 52 20.48 7.40 17.00
N CYS A 53 20.59 6.29 17.72
CA CYS A 53 19.43 5.74 18.40
C CYS A 53 19.19 6.62 19.63
N VAL A 54 17.98 7.19 19.77
CA VAL A 54 17.58 8.06 20.90
C VAL A 54 17.84 7.38 22.26
N SER A 55 17.88 6.05 22.28
CA SER A 55 18.05 5.24 23.49
C SER A 55 19.50 4.80 23.75
N SER A 56 20.41 4.81 22.76
CA SER A 56 21.80 4.38 22.98
C SER A 56 22.77 4.77 21.85
N PRO A 57 23.98 5.27 22.17
CA PRO A 57 25.04 5.55 21.20
C PRO A 57 25.65 4.29 20.54
N LYS A 58 25.34 3.08 21.05
CA LYS A 58 25.73 1.80 20.42
C LYS A 58 24.53 0.87 20.44
N CYS A 59 23.76 0.87 19.35
CA CYS A 59 22.67 -0.08 19.15
C CYS A 59 23.18 -1.35 18.47
N THR A 60 23.43 -2.41 19.24
CA THR A 60 23.97 -3.68 18.73
C THR A 60 23.08 -4.36 17.70
N THR A 61 21.77 -4.09 17.72
CA THR A 61 20.79 -4.68 16.79
C THR A 61 20.56 -3.84 15.54
N HIS A 62 21.21 -2.67 15.41
CA HIS A 62 20.98 -1.72 14.32
C HIS A 62 21.19 -2.36 12.94
N ASP A 63 22.35 -2.99 12.73
CA ASP A 63 22.69 -3.63 11.45
C ASP A 63 21.71 -4.75 11.10
N PHE A 64 21.29 -5.53 12.10
CA PHE A 64 20.28 -6.57 11.92
C PHE A 64 18.96 -5.97 11.42
N TRP A 65 18.49 -4.88 12.04
CA TRP A 65 17.25 -4.24 11.64
C TRP A 65 17.34 -3.57 10.26
N LEU A 66 18.49 -3.00 9.90
CA LEU A 66 18.70 -2.48 8.55
C LEU A 66 18.63 -3.57 7.50
N VAL A 67 19.23 -4.74 7.76
CA VAL A 67 19.15 -5.90 6.88
C VAL A 67 17.71 -6.39 6.77
N LEU A 68 17.00 -6.51 7.90
CA LEU A 68 15.60 -6.93 7.90
C LEU A 68 14.70 -5.94 7.15
N GLN A 69 14.90 -4.64 7.35
CA GLN A 69 14.16 -3.60 6.63
C GLN A 69 14.33 -3.74 5.12
N LYS A 70 15.56 -3.99 4.65
CA LYS A 70 15.84 -4.23 3.22
C LYS A 70 15.09 -5.45 2.70
N HIS A 71 15.06 -6.55 3.44
CA HIS A 71 14.33 -7.74 3.04
C HIS A 71 12.82 -7.50 2.96
N ILE A 72 12.23 -6.85 3.96
CA ILE A 72 10.80 -6.54 3.95
C ILE A 72 10.45 -5.61 2.78
N HIS A 73 11.23 -4.55 2.55
CA HIS A 73 11.06 -3.65 1.40
C HIS A 73 11.12 -4.41 0.08
N LYS A 74 12.11 -5.30 -0.09
CA LYS A 74 12.26 -6.10 -1.29
C LYS A 74 11.04 -7.00 -1.51
N THR A 75 10.62 -7.74 -0.49
CA THR A 75 9.47 -8.64 -0.58
C THR A 75 8.18 -7.88 -0.95
N LEU A 76 7.89 -6.76 -0.29
CA LEU A 76 6.69 -5.98 -0.56
C LEU A 76 6.70 -5.30 -1.93
N ARG A 77 7.89 -5.06 -2.49
CA ARG A 77 8.05 -4.53 -3.85
C ARG A 77 7.84 -5.59 -4.93
N GLU A 78 8.22 -6.84 -4.65
CA GLU A 78 8.10 -7.95 -5.59
C GLU A 78 6.66 -8.50 -5.68
N ILE A 79 5.87 -8.40 -4.60
CA ILE A 79 4.48 -8.85 -4.59
C ILE A 79 3.57 -7.78 -5.21
N THR A 80 2.72 -8.19 -6.15
CA THR A 80 1.75 -7.31 -6.83
C THR A 80 0.32 -7.52 -6.35
N LEU A 81 -0.57 -6.57 -6.64
CA LEU A 81 -2.01 -6.73 -6.39
C LEU A 81 -2.58 -7.96 -7.11
N ALA A 82 -2.10 -8.26 -8.32
CA ALA A 82 -2.52 -9.46 -9.04
C ALA A 82 -2.16 -10.75 -8.28
N ASP A 83 -1.00 -10.79 -7.63
CA ASP A 83 -0.56 -11.97 -6.87
C ASP A 83 -1.41 -12.18 -5.62
N LEU A 84 -1.80 -11.10 -4.94
CA LEU A 84 -2.72 -11.17 -3.80
C LEU A 84 -4.12 -11.69 -4.19
N VAL A 85 -4.61 -11.29 -5.37
CA VAL A 85 -5.90 -11.78 -5.89
C VAL A 85 -5.82 -13.28 -6.21
N LYS A 86 -4.71 -13.74 -6.80
CA LYS A 86 -4.50 -15.16 -7.12
C LYS A 86 -4.39 -16.04 -5.87
N GLN A 87 -3.82 -15.51 -4.79
CA GLN A 87 -3.59 -16.23 -3.54
C GLN A 87 -4.78 -16.21 -2.58
N SER A 88 -5.76 -15.32 -2.80
CA SER A 88 -6.92 -15.18 -1.91
C SER A 88 -7.95 -16.29 -2.18
N PRO A 89 -8.19 -17.23 -1.23
CA PRO A 89 -9.24 -18.26 -1.36
C PRO A 89 -10.64 -17.67 -1.24
N HIS A 90 -10.75 -16.45 -0.70
CA HIS A 90 -11.99 -15.69 -0.67
C HIS A 90 -12.12 -14.91 -1.98
N LYS A 91 -13.14 -15.26 -2.77
CA LYS A 91 -13.59 -14.48 -3.92
C LYS A 91 -13.80 -13.04 -3.43
N LEU A 92 -12.97 -12.10 -3.89
CA LEU A 92 -13.17 -10.69 -3.58
C LEU A 92 -14.60 -10.34 -4.00
N LEU A 93 -15.44 -10.00 -3.01
CA LEU A 93 -16.80 -9.58 -3.28
C LEU A 93 -16.70 -8.38 -4.22
N PRO A 94 -17.44 -8.36 -5.34
CA PRO A 94 -17.47 -7.19 -6.19
C PRO A 94 -17.86 -6.01 -5.30
N LEU A 95 -17.02 -4.97 -5.29
CA LEU A 95 -17.30 -3.70 -4.63
C LEU A 95 -18.44 -3.00 -5.41
N SER A 96 -19.65 -3.57 -5.34
CA SER A 96 -20.86 -2.91 -5.84
C SER A 96 -21.28 -1.89 -4.80
N VAL A 97 -20.90 -0.64 -5.05
CA VAL A 97 -21.47 0.53 -4.36
C VAL A 97 -22.96 0.58 -4.74
N LYS A 98 -23.84 0.13 -3.82
CA LYS A 98 -25.28 0.32 -3.97
C LYS A 98 -25.59 1.81 -3.82
N ASN A 99 -26.01 2.45 -4.91
CA ASN A 99 -26.61 3.78 -4.88
C ASN A 99 -28.04 3.66 -4.33
N GLU A 100 -28.22 3.93 -3.03
CA GLU A 100 -29.53 4.31 -2.51
C GLU A 100 -29.70 5.81 -2.73
N GLY A 101 -30.41 6.16 -3.80
CA GLY A 101 -30.96 7.49 -3.95
C GLY A 101 -32.00 7.75 -2.87
N LYS A 102 -31.86 8.83 -2.12
CA LYS A 102 -32.97 9.51 -1.47
C LYS A 102 -32.83 11.03 -1.65
N ASN A 103 -33.62 11.47 -2.61
CA ASN A 103 -34.23 12.77 -2.85
C ASN A 103 -34.41 13.66 -1.60
N SER A 104 -33.89 14.89 -1.65
CA SER A 104 -34.52 16.14 -1.16
C SER A 104 -33.78 17.33 -1.76
#